data_AF-A0A4R6EGX8-F1
#
_entry.id   AF-A0A4R6EGX8-F1
#
_cell.length_a   1.000
_cell.length_b   1.000
_cell.length_c   1.000
_cell.angle_alpha   90.00
_cell.angle_beta   90.00
_cell.angle_gamma   90.00
#
_symmetry.space_group_name_H-M   'P 1'
#
loop_
_entity.id
_entity.type
_entity.pdbx_description
1 polymer ?
#
loop_
_entity_poly.entity_id
_entity_poly.type
_entity_poly.pdbx_seq_one_letter_code
_entity_poly.pdbx_strand_id
1 'polypeptide(L)' 'MKKLAYEGDSTSHGGKVLTGSDRIKVKGRRAARVGDLVSCPIHGDNEIVEGGRHQGCWHAAFA' A
#
# COMPACT_ATOMS: atom_id res chain seq x y z
N MET A 1 16.20 3.42 -2.93
CA MET A 1 15.82 3.13 -1.53
C MET A 1 14.44 2.48 -1.51
N LYS A 2 14.30 1.38 -0.78
CA LYS A 2 13.02 0.68 -0.57
C LYS A 2 12.26 1.39 0.55
N LYS A 3 11.12 2.02 0.25
CA LYS A 3 10.34 2.78 1.24
C LYS A 3 9.17 1.91 1.71
N LEU A 4 9.08 1.69 3.02
CA LEU A 4 7.92 1.04 3.62
C LEU A 4 6.67 1.87 3.33
N ALA A 5 5.61 1.17 2.92
CA ALA A 5 4.31 1.75 2.68
C ALA A 5 3.51 1.86 3.97
N TYR A 6 2.72 2.92 4.05
CA TYR A 6 1.87 3.20 5.18
C TYR A 6 0.48 3.55 4.73
N GLU A 7 -0.47 3.40 5.64
CA GLU A 7 -1.77 4.01 5.48
C GLU A 7 -1.65 5.52 5.18
N GLY A 8 -2.44 5.95 4.20
CA GLY A 8 -2.44 7.32 3.68
C GLY A 8 -1.32 7.63 2.69
N ASP A 9 -0.38 6.72 2.41
CA ASP A 9 0.59 6.94 1.33
C ASP A 9 -0.13 6.93 -0.02
N SER A 10 0.29 7.84 -0.92
CA SER A 10 -0.25 7.94 -2.27
C SER A 10 0.24 6.82 -3.19
N THR A 11 -0.62 6.41 -4.12
CA THR A 11 -0.29 5.45 -5.19
C THR A 11 0.04 6.20 -6.49
N SER A 12 0.60 5.48 -7.48
CA SER A 12 1.01 6.03 -8.78
C SER A 12 -0.14 6.66 -9.57
N HIS A 13 -1.35 6.15 -9.42
CA HIS A 13 -2.55 6.68 -10.09
C HIS A 13 -3.23 7.82 -9.31
N GLY A 14 -2.56 8.38 -8.29
CA GLY A 14 -3.13 9.44 -7.45
C GLY A 14 -4.13 8.94 -6.40
N GLY A 15 -4.20 7.62 -6.21
CA GLY A 15 -4.96 6.99 -5.14
C GLY A 15 -4.20 6.98 -3.80
N LYS A 16 -4.68 6.18 -2.85
CA LYS A 16 -4.06 6.08 -1.51
C LYS A 16 -4.25 4.72 -0.85
N VAL A 17 -3.34 4.35 0.04
CA VAL A 17 -3.52 3.23 0.96
C VAL A 17 -4.61 3.57 1.99
N LEU A 18 -5.64 2.74 2.06
CA LEU A 18 -6.80 2.93 2.93
C LEU A 18 -6.63 2.27 4.30
N THR A 19 -6.05 1.06 4.33
CA THR A 19 -5.86 0.30 5.57
C THR A 19 -4.41 -0.09 5.78
N GLY A 20 -4.07 -0.47 7.00
CA GLY A 20 -2.74 -0.92 7.37
C GLY A 20 -2.80 -1.84 8.57
N SER A 21 -1.65 -2.37 8.98
CA SER A 21 -1.53 -3.26 10.13
C SER A 21 -1.96 -2.61 11.45
N ASP A 22 -2.84 -3.28 12.19
CA ASP A 22 -3.18 -2.90 13.57
C ASP A 22 -2.02 -3.13 14.55
N ARG A 23 -1.21 -4.17 14.29
CA ARG A 23 -0.13 -4.60 15.17
C ARG A 23 1.21 -3.93 14.86
N ILE A 24 1.46 -3.62 13.58
CA ILE A 24 2.75 -3.10 13.12
C ILE A 24 2.60 -1.61 12.78
N LYS A 25 3.11 -0.78 13.70
CA LYS A 25 3.20 0.68 13.52
C LYS A 25 4.66 1.08 13.49
N VAL A 26 5.10 1.74 12.42
CA VAL A 26 6.45 2.29 12.32
C VAL A 26 6.34 3.80 12.31
N LYS A 27 7.03 4.46 13.25
CA LYS A 27 6.93 5.92 13.48
C LYS A 27 5.47 6.39 13.66
N GLY A 28 4.64 5.61 14.35
CA GLY A 28 3.23 5.91 14.61
C GLY A 28 2.27 5.68 13.44
N ARG A 29 2.78 5.32 12.25
CA ARG A 29 1.96 5.04 11.06
C ARG A 29 1.74 3.54 10.90
N ARG A 30 0.52 3.12 10.55
CA ARG A 30 0.19 1.71 10.27
C ARG A 30 0.88 1.27 8.99
N ALA A 31 1.71 0.24 9.06
CA ALA A 31 2.43 -0.28 7.90
C ALA A 31 1.48 -1.08 7.01
N ALA A 32 1.46 -0.80 5.71
CA ALA A 32 0.66 -1.52 4.74
C ALA A 32 1.27 -2.90 4.45
N ARG A 33 0.42 -3.89 4.18
CA ARG A 33 0.77 -5.29 3.93
C ARG A 33 -0.09 -5.86 2.81
N VAL A 34 0.24 -7.06 2.36
CA VAL A 34 -0.63 -7.83 1.47
C VAL A 34 -2.00 -8.01 2.13
N GLY A 35 -3.06 -7.74 1.36
CA GLY A 35 -4.46 -7.75 1.79
C GLY A 35 -4.97 -6.41 2.35
N ASP A 36 -4.12 -5.39 2.53
CA ASP A 36 -4.61 -4.05 2.87
C ASP A 36 -5.23 -3.38 1.64
N LEU A 37 -6.26 -2.57 1.88
CA LEU A 37 -7.00 -1.89 0.82
C LEU A 37 -6.27 -0.65 0.33
N VAL A 38 -6.36 -0.40 -0.98
CA VAL A 38 -5.90 0.78 -1.69
C VAL A 38 -7.03 1.33 -2.53
N SER A 39 -7.20 2.64 -2.54
CA SER A 39 -8.12 3.30 -3.46
C SER A 39 -7.39 3.67 -4.74
N CYS A 40 -8.00 3.40 -5.89
CA CYS A 40 -7.54 3.87 -7.20
C CYS A 40 -8.66 4.69 -7.88
N PRO A 41 -8.41 5.92 -8.32
CA PRO A 41 -9.42 6.71 -9.03
C PRO A 41 -9.75 6.18 -10.43
N ILE A 42 -8.90 5.30 -10.98
CA ILE A 42 -9.08 4.72 -12.32
C ILE A 42 -9.86 3.41 -12.25
N HIS A 43 -9.69 2.63 -11.18
CA HIS A 43 -10.15 1.25 -11.11
C HIS A 43 -11.00 0.89 -9.89
N GLY A 44 -11.19 1.84 -8.98
CA GLY A 44 -11.86 1.61 -7.71
C GLY A 44 -10.93 1.12 -6.61
N ASP A 45 -11.52 0.64 -5.53
CA ASP A 45 -10.77 0.13 -4.39
C ASP A 45 -10.33 -1.32 -4.65
N ASN A 46 -9.04 -1.60 -4.42
CA ASN A 46 -8.38 -2.88 -4.67
C ASN A 46 -7.54 -3.28 -3.45
N GLU A 47 -7.10 -4.54 -3.39
CA GLU A 47 -6.21 -5.04 -2.34
C GLU A 47 -4.75 -5.06 -2.81
N ILE A 48 -3.82 -4.85 -1.87
CA ILE A 48 -2.40 -5.07 -2.11
C ILE A 48 -2.18 -6.58 -2.25
N VAL A 49 -1.93 -7.05 -3.47
CA VAL A 49 -1.75 -8.49 -3.77
C VAL A 49 -0.30 -8.98 -3.65
N GLU A 50 0.67 -8.06 -3.59
CA GLU A 50 2.09 -8.41 -3.48
C GLU A 50 2.82 -7.48 -2.49
N GLY A 51 3.82 -8.04 -1.83
CA GLY A 51 4.72 -7.30 -0.95
C GLY A 51 6.15 -7.77 -1.18
N GLY A 52 7.11 -6.85 -1.17
CA GLY A 52 8.50 -7.23 -1.44
C GLY A 52 9.23 -7.81 -0.23
N ARG A 53 9.90 -8.97 -0.42
CA ARG A 53 11.24 -9.20 0.21
C ARG A 53 12.28 -8.27 -0.41
N HIS A 54 12.04 -7.85 -1.65
CA HIS A 54 12.72 -6.75 -2.33
C HIS A 54 11.67 -5.73 -2.80
N GLN A 55 11.36 -4.72 -1.98
CA GLN A 55 10.38 -3.66 -2.29
C GLN A 55 10.87 -2.69 -3.39
N GLY A 56 11.00 -3.16 -4.62
CA GLY A 56 11.23 -2.34 -5.80
C GLY A 56 10.09 -2.58 -6.79
N CYS A 57 9.36 -1.52 -7.13
CA CYS A 57 8.20 -1.50 -8.01
C CYS A 57 7.00 -2.35 -7.56
N TRP A 58 6.10 -1.67 -6.86
CA TRP A 58 4.66 -1.87 -6.87
C TRP A 58 4.13 -2.30 -8.24
N HIS A 59 4.03 -3.60 -8.50
CA HIS A 59 3.19 -4.15 -9.57
C HIS A 59 1.82 -4.59 -9.02
N ALA A 60 1.65 -4.67 -7.69
CA ALA A 60 0.37 -4.97 -7.02
C ALA A 60 -0.67 -3.83 -7.02
N ALA A 61 -0.45 -2.77 -7.78
CA ALA A 61 -1.46 -1.72 -8.01
C ALA A 61 -1.79 -1.53 -9.49
N PHE A 62 -1.48 -2.52 -10.35
CA PHE A 62 -2.06 -2.62 -11.68
C PHE A 62 -3.31 -3.48 -11.62
N ALA A 63 -4.31 -2.95 -10.94
CA ALA A 63 -5.68 -3.23 -11.31
C ALA A 63 -6.50 -1.99 -11.08
#